data_AF-R9UPD1-F1
#
_entry.id   AF-R9UPD1-F1
#
_cell.length_a   1.000
_cell.length_b   1.000
_cell.length_c   1.000
_cell.angle_alpha   90.00
_cell.angle_beta   90.00
_cell.angle_gamma   90.00
#
_symmetry.space_group_name_H-M   'P 1'
#
loop_
_entity.id
_entity.type
_entity.pdbx_description
1 polymer ?
#
loop_
_entity_poly.entity_id
_entity_poly.type
_entity_poly.pdbx_seq_one_letter_code
_entity_poly.pdbx_strand_id
1 'polypeptide(L)'
;MKFSRMQADLPTEREEQIVPADEAAAAVEAVPGVNEACVVLHRRQAIAAVALDEPAGEMSGQVRERIEQAVRLSGTPAERIRITAHPGFLKRLQAYTETVRGGRSVPGFNREFPELLREAFPGEGD
;
A
#
# COMPACT_ATOMS: atom_id res chain seq x y z
N MET A 1 11.68 29.86 39.67
CA MET A 1 10.36 30.24 39.13
C MET A 1 10.31 29.88 37.65
N LYS A 2 9.21 29.22 37.25
CA LYS A 2 8.71 28.96 35.89
C LYS A 2 9.36 27.81 35.09
N PHE A 3 8.71 26.65 35.26
CA PHE A 3 8.54 25.60 34.27
C PHE A 3 8.10 26.18 32.92
N SER A 4 8.70 25.72 31.82
CA SER A 4 8.01 25.61 30.53
C SER A 4 8.45 24.32 29.86
N ARG A 5 7.53 23.35 29.95
CA ARG A 5 7.50 22.13 29.17
C ARG A 5 7.44 22.52 27.69
N MET A 6 8.45 22.13 26.92
CA MET A 6 8.30 22.01 25.48
C MET A 6 8.98 20.70 25.07
N GLN A 7 8.25 19.61 25.29
CA GLN A 7 8.38 18.45 24.41
C GLN A 7 7.99 18.96 23.02
N ALA A 8 8.98 19.28 22.20
CA ALA A 8 8.78 19.36 20.77
C ALA A 8 9.08 17.97 20.22
N ASP A 9 7.99 17.24 20.05
CA ASP A 9 7.78 16.07 19.19
C ASP A 9 8.79 15.99 18.03
N LEU A 10 9.54 14.88 17.97
CA LEU A 10 10.37 14.46 16.82
C LEU A 10 10.04 12.98 16.56
N PRO A 11 9.68 12.56 15.34
CA PRO A 11 8.85 13.25 14.35
C PRO A 11 7.63 12.37 13.97
N THR A 12 6.44 12.96 13.82
CA THR A 12 5.31 12.35 13.09
C THR A 12 5.61 12.32 11.56
N GLU A 13 6.80 11.88 11.16
CA GLU A 13 7.21 11.71 9.75
C GLU A 13 7.32 10.23 9.37
N ARG A 14 7.46 9.33 10.35
CA ARG A 14 7.59 7.88 10.10
C ARG A 14 6.24 7.18 9.90
N GLU A 15 5.16 7.67 10.51
CA GLU A 15 3.84 7.04 10.42
C GLU A 15 3.14 7.30 9.09
N GLU A 16 3.39 8.45 8.47
CA GLU A 16 2.80 8.82 7.19
C GLU A 16 3.65 8.37 6.00
N GLN A 17 4.78 7.69 6.25
CA GLN A 17 5.67 7.19 5.21
C GLN A 17 5.09 5.93 4.56
N ILE A 18 5.01 5.95 3.23
CA ILE A 18 4.64 4.81 2.42
C ILE A 18 5.91 4.03 2.12
N VAL A 19 5.97 2.78 2.57
CA VAL A 19 7.16 1.95 2.46
C VAL A 19 6.88 0.82 1.46
N PRO A 20 7.68 0.66 0.40
CA PRO A 20 7.58 -0.50 -0.50
C PRO A 20 7.75 -1.81 0.28
N ALA A 21 6.88 -2.78 0.04
CA ALA A 21 6.95 -4.12 0.61
C ALA A 21 7.25 -5.12 -0.51
N ASP A 22 8.48 -5.10 -1.02
CA ASP A 22 8.90 -5.88 -2.19
C ASP A 22 8.68 -7.39 -2.03
N GLU A 23 8.98 -7.95 -0.85
CA GLU A 23 8.76 -9.38 -0.59
C GLU A 23 7.27 -9.75 -0.62
N ALA A 24 6.40 -8.86 -0.11
CA ALA A 24 4.96 -9.07 -0.20
C ALA A 24 4.45 -8.93 -1.63
N ALA A 25 4.98 -7.97 -2.40
CA ALA A 25 4.63 -7.81 -3.82
C ALA A 25 5.00 -9.06 -4.61
N ALA A 26 6.22 -9.56 -4.47
CA ALA A 26 6.67 -10.79 -5.13
C ALA A 26 5.83 -12.02 -4.72
N ALA A 27 5.46 -12.13 -3.45
CA ALA A 27 4.58 -13.21 -2.98
C ALA A 27 3.17 -13.13 -3.59
N VAL A 28 2.64 -11.91 -3.78
CA VAL A 28 1.33 -11.69 -4.40
C VAL A 28 1.36 -11.95 -5.90
N GLU A 29 2.43 -11.58 -6.61
CA GLU A 29 2.62 -11.89 -8.04
C GLU A 29 2.71 -13.40 -8.31
N ALA A 30 3.15 -14.18 -7.33
CA ALA A 30 3.16 -15.64 -7.44
C ALA A 30 1.75 -16.28 -7.31
N VAL A 31 0.71 -15.50 -6.99
CA VAL A 31 -0.66 -16.00 -6.87
C VAL A 31 -1.26 -16.20 -8.29
N PRO A 32 -1.79 -17.39 -8.62
CA PRO A 32 -2.38 -17.64 -9.93
C PRO A 32 -3.58 -16.72 -10.18
N GLY A 33 -3.57 -16.04 -11.34
CA GLY A 33 -4.56 -15.03 -11.73
C GLY A 33 -4.15 -13.60 -11.42
N VAL A 34 -2.97 -13.38 -10.82
CA VAL A 34 -2.33 -12.08 -10.66
C VAL A 34 -1.25 -11.93 -11.72
N ASN A 35 -1.34 -10.86 -12.51
CA ASN A 35 -0.36 -10.53 -13.54
C ASN A 35 0.72 -9.56 -13.01
N GLU A 36 0.32 -8.60 -12.20
CA GLU A 36 1.24 -7.62 -11.59
C GLU A 36 0.77 -7.29 -10.18
N ALA A 37 1.70 -7.02 -9.26
CA ALA A 37 1.37 -6.54 -7.93
C ALA A 37 2.32 -5.46 -7.43
N CYS A 38 1.76 -4.53 -6.66
CA CYS A 38 2.52 -3.56 -5.90
C CYS A 38 1.96 -3.51 -4.48
N VAL A 39 2.80 -3.78 -3.49
CA VAL A 39 2.41 -3.75 -2.08
C VAL A 39 3.20 -2.67 -1.35
N VAL A 40 2.49 -1.88 -0.56
CA VAL A 40 3.10 -0.87 0.31
C VAL A 40 2.56 -0.99 1.74
N LEU A 41 3.38 -0.56 2.68
CA LEU A 41 2.99 -0.35 4.07
C LEU A 41 2.71 1.13 4.33
N HIS A 42 1.58 1.41 4.96
CA HIS A 42 1.21 2.74 5.41
C HIS A 42 0.39 2.62 6.70
N ARG A 43 0.78 3.32 7.77
CA ARG A 43 0.08 3.31 9.08
C ARG A 43 -0.34 1.92 9.57
N ARG A 44 0.58 0.94 9.53
CA ARG A 44 0.35 -0.47 9.92
C ARG A 44 -0.69 -1.20 9.05
N GLN A 45 -1.02 -0.65 7.89
CA GLN A 45 -1.86 -1.28 6.88
C GLN A 45 -0.99 -1.69 5.70
N ALA A 46 -1.18 -2.90 5.19
CA ALA A 46 -0.66 -3.32 3.90
C ALA A 46 -1.70 -2.99 2.84
N ILE A 47 -1.27 -2.29 1.79
CA ILE A 47 -2.12 -1.91 0.67
C ILE A 47 -1.53 -2.59 -0.56
N ALA A 48 -2.26 -3.58 -1.08
CA ALA A 48 -1.91 -4.35 -2.26
C ALA A 48 -2.73 -3.86 -3.45
N ALA A 49 -2.07 -3.27 -4.42
CA ALA A 49 -2.63 -3.01 -5.75
C ALA A 49 -2.24 -4.17 -6.66
N VAL A 50 -3.20 -4.71 -7.41
CA VAL A 50 -2.94 -5.84 -8.32
C VAL A 50 -3.57 -5.63 -9.69
N ALA A 51 -2.95 -6.19 -10.71
CA ALA A 51 -3.57 -6.44 -12.00
C ALA A 51 -3.90 -7.94 -12.08
N LEU A 52 -5.11 -8.26 -12.53
CA LEU A 52 -5.56 -9.64 -12.70
C LEU A 52 -5.54 -10.00 -14.20
N ASP A 53 -5.40 -11.30 -14.50
CA ASP A 53 -5.41 -11.82 -15.88
C ASP A 53 -6.76 -11.59 -16.60
N GLU A 54 -7.86 -11.65 -15.88
CA GLU A 54 -9.20 -11.41 -16.44
C GLU A 54 -9.64 -9.94 -16.28
N PRO A 55 -10.33 -9.36 -17.28
CA PRO A 55 -10.75 -7.97 -17.23
C PRO A 55 -11.63 -7.72 -16.01
N ALA A 56 -11.34 -6.62 -15.32
CA ALA A 56 -11.88 -6.20 -14.03
C ALA A 56 -13.43 -6.17 -13.99
N GLY A 57 -14.05 -7.34 -13.77
CA GLY A 57 -15.47 -7.47 -13.46
C GLY A 57 -15.69 -7.54 -11.95
N GLU A 58 -14.90 -8.37 -11.27
CA GLU A 58 -14.85 -8.45 -9.81
C GLU A 58 -13.66 -9.33 -9.43
N MET A 59 -12.83 -8.90 -8.47
CA MET A 59 -11.87 -9.81 -7.87
C MET A 59 -12.64 -10.89 -7.12
N SER A 60 -12.59 -12.13 -7.60
CA SER A 60 -13.21 -13.26 -6.91
C SER A 60 -12.69 -13.35 -5.47
N GLY A 61 -13.58 -13.64 -4.51
CA GLY A 61 -13.22 -13.77 -3.10
C GLY A 61 -12.09 -14.78 -2.84
N GLN A 62 -12.02 -15.85 -3.64
CA GLN A 62 -10.92 -16.83 -3.58
C GLN A 62 -9.56 -16.24 -3.96
N VAL A 63 -9.52 -15.38 -4.99
CA VAL A 63 -8.27 -14.71 -5.40
C VAL A 63 -7.86 -13.71 -4.32
N ARG A 64 -8.82 -12.94 -3.80
CA ARG A 64 -8.61 -12.01 -2.69
C ARG A 64 -8.01 -12.71 -1.48
N GLU A 65 -8.60 -13.83 -1.04
CA GLU A 65 -8.12 -14.58 0.12
C GLU A 65 -6.68 -15.09 -0.07
N ARG A 66 -6.34 -15.58 -1.26
CA ARG A 66 -4.97 -16.01 -1.58
C ARG A 66 -3.96 -14.86 -1.54
N ILE A 67 -4.35 -13.68 -2.04
CA ILE A 67 -3.54 -12.47 -1.96
C ILE A 67 -3.33 -12.07 -0.50
N GLU A 68 -4.39 -12.07 0.33
CA GLU A 68 -4.26 -11.76 1.77
C GLU A 68 -3.31 -12.73 2.47
N GLN A 69 -3.42 -14.03 2.17
CA GLN A 69 -2.51 -15.04 2.72
C GLN A 69 -1.07 -14.82 2.28
N ALA A 70 -0.82 -14.53 1.00
CA ALA A 70 0.52 -14.25 0.48
C ALA A 70 1.16 -13.04 1.21
N VAL A 71 0.41 -11.95 1.39
CA VAL A 71 0.88 -10.78 2.14
C VAL A 71 1.19 -11.15 3.60
N ARG A 72 0.35 -11.93 4.28
CA ARG A 72 0.63 -12.35 5.67
C ARG A 72 1.86 -13.25 5.78
N LEU A 73 2.02 -14.18 4.86
CA LEU A 73 3.13 -15.14 4.85
C LEU A 73 4.47 -14.47 4.51
N SER A 74 4.46 -13.33 3.84
CA SER A 74 5.69 -12.53 3.57
C SER A 74 6.34 -11.94 4.82
N GLY A 75 5.70 -12.02 5.99
CA GLY A 75 6.22 -11.41 7.23
C GLY A 75 6.00 -9.91 7.34
N THR A 76 5.21 -9.32 6.43
CA THR A 76 4.86 -7.90 6.43
C THR A 76 4.12 -7.52 7.72
N PRO A 77 4.61 -6.57 8.53
CA PRO A 77 4.00 -6.16 9.80
C PRO A 77 2.78 -5.27 9.57
N ALA A 78 1.68 -5.86 9.10
CA ALA A 78 0.41 -5.19 8.86
C ALA A 78 -0.72 -5.76 9.71
N GLU A 79 -1.54 -4.89 10.29
CA GLU A 79 -2.75 -5.24 11.05
C GLU A 79 -3.97 -5.41 10.15
N ARG A 80 -4.02 -4.66 9.04
CA ARG A 80 -5.08 -4.74 8.03
C ARG A 80 -4.45 -4.85 6.64
N ILE A 81 -5.08 -5.64 5.77
CA ILE A 81 -4.67 -5.80 4.38
C ILE A 81 -5.81 -5.27 3.51
N ARG A 82 -5.52 -4.29 2.66
CA ARG A 82 -6.46 -3.72 1.69
C ARG A 82 -5.99 -4.13 0.31
N ILE A 83 -6.91 -4.65 -0.51
CA ILE A 83 -6.59 -5.14 -1.85
C ILE A 83 -7.47 -4.44 -2.87
N THR A 84 -6.86 -3.85 -3.90
CA THR A 84 -7.57 -3.22 -5.01
C THR A 84 -7.05 -3.71 -6.35
N ALA A 85 -7.95 -3.90 -7.30
CA ALA A 85 -7.64 -4.16 -8.70
C ALA A 85 -7.79 -2.89 -9.57
N HIS A 86 -7.79 -1.69 -8.96
CA HIS A 86 -7.94 -0.44 -9.70
C HIS A 86 -6.68 -0.11 -10.51
N PRO A 87 -6.74 -0.12 -11.86
CA PRO A 87 -5.55 0.00 -12.70
C PRO A 87 -4.88 1.38 -12.58
N GLY A 88 -5.65 2.44 -12.35
CA GLY A 88 -5.11 3.78 -12.12
C GLY A 88 -4.31 3.87 -10.81
N PHE A 89 -4.76 3.16 -9.78
CA PHE A 89 -4.08 3.12 -8.49
C PHE A 89 -2.78 2.32 -8.57
N LEU A 90 -2.82 1.14 -9.20
CA LEU A 90 -1.63 0.31 -9.42
C LEU A 90 -0.50 1.09 -10.11
N LYS A 91 -0.79 1.75 -11.24
CA LYS A 91 0.20 2.52 -12.00
C LYS A 91 0.83 3.65 -11.18
N ARG A 92 0.03 4.38 -10.40
CA ARG A 92 0.52 5.47 -9.56
C ARG A 92 1.38 4.94 -8.41
N LEU A 93 0.99 3.81 -7.83
CA LEU A 93 1.73 3.18 -6.73
C LEU A 93 3.06 2.59 -7.19
N GLN A 94 3.09 1.93 -8.36
CA GLN A 94 4.33 1.44 -8.99
C GLN A 94 5.30 2.60 -9.26
N ALA A 95 4.85 3.68 -9.91
CA ALA A 95 5.69 4.84 -10.18
C ALA A 95 6.29 5.46 -8.90
N TYR A 96 5.52 5.49 -7.81
CA TYR A 96 6.03 5.93 -6.51
C TYR A 96 7.10 4.98 -5.97
N THR A 97 6.80 3.68 -5.89
CA THR A 97 7.73 2.69 -5.33
C THR A 97 9.02 2.60 -6.13
N GLU A 98 8.97 2.69 -7.46
CA GLU A 98 10.15 2.78 -8.33
C GLU A 98 11.01 4.02 -8.01
N THR A 99 10.38 5.17 -7.79
CA THR A 99 11.10 6.40 -7.45
C THR A 99 11.80 6.29 -6.09
N VAL A 100 11.10 5.73 -5.09
CA VAL A 100 11.63 5.49 -3.75
C VAL A 100 12.77 4.46 -3.77
N ARG A 101 12.63 3.37 -4.53
CA ARG A 101 13.70 2.37 -4.75
C ARG A 101 14.93 2.99 -5.39
N GLY A 102 14.74 3.96 -6.28
CA GLY A 102 15.82 4.76 -6.89
C GLY A 102 16.49 5.77 -5.93
N GLY A 103 16.15 5.76 -4.65
CA GLY A 103 16.71 6.67 -3.64
C GLY A 103 16.17 8.09 -3.73
N ARG A 104 15.09 8.32 -4.49
CA ARG A 104 14.45 9.63 -4.60
C ARG A 104 13.16 9.67 -3.80
N SER A 105 13.01 10.69 -2.97
CA SER A 105 11.71 10.99 -2.37
C SER A 105 10.80 11.61 -3.42
N VAL A 106 9.52 11.20 -3.43
CA VAL A 106 8.49 11.88 -4.22
C VAL A 106 7.82 12.92 -3.33
N PRO A 107 8.24 14.20 -3.38
CA PRO A 107 7.65 15.23 -2.54
C PRO A 107 6.15 15.34 -2.85
N GLY A 108 5.32 15.36 -1.80
CA GLY A 108 3.87 15.52 -1.93
C GLY A 108 3.08 14.23 -2.18
N PHE A 109 3.72 13.10 -2.55
CA PHE A 109 2.97 11.86 -2.78
C PHE A 109 2.21 11.39 -1.53
N ASN A 110 2.82 11.49 -0.35
CA ASN A 110 2.13 11.14 0.90
C ASN A 110 0.89 12.02 1.15
N ARG A 111 0.85 13.25 0.62
CA ARG A 111 -0.31 14.14 0.73
C ARG A 111 -1.43 13.76 -0.24
N GLU A 112 -1.08 13.30 -1.45
CA GLU A 112 -2.05 12.86 -2.47
C GLU A 112 -2.53 11.41 -2.26
N PHE A 113 -1.75 10.58 -1.56
CA PHE A 113 -2.06 9.18 -1.33
C PHE A 113 -3.42 8.91 -0.68
N PRO A 114 -3.90 9.67 0.33
CA PRO A 114 -5.24 9.50 0.88
C PRO A 114 -6.34 9.69 -0.17
N GLU A 115 -6.15 10.59 -1.13
CA GLU A 115 -7.10 10.80 -2.23
C GLU A 115 -7.08 9.63 -3.20
N LEU A 116 -5.89 9.11 -3.52
CA LEU A 116 -5.74 7.90 -4.33
C LEU A 116 -6.40 6.68 -3.68
N LEU A 117 -6.32 6.54 -2.35
CA LEU A 117 -7.01 5.49 -1.62
C LEU A 117 -8.53 5.64 -1.68
N ARG A 118 -9.05 6.87 -1.58
CA ARG A 118 -10.49 7.13 -1.71
C ARG A 118 -11.03 6.77 -3.10
N GLU A 119 -10.24 7.04 -4.15
CA GLU A 119 -10.58 6.66 -5.52
C GLU A 119 -10.53 5.13 -5.72
N ALA A 120 -9.51 4.47 -5.17
CA ALA A 120 -9.30 3.04 -5.33
C ALA A 120 -10.25 2.16 -4.48
N PHE A 121 -10.80 2.72 -3.40
CA PHE A 121 -11.68 2.04 -2.44
C PHE A 121 -12.94 2.87 -2.15
N PRO A 122 -13.82 3.10 -3.14
CA PRO A 122 -15.03 3.88 -2.93
C PRO A 122 -15.97 3.16 -1.96
N GLY A 123 -16.36 3.85 -0.88
CA GLY A 123 -17.28 3.30 0.14
C GLY A 123 -16.61 2.72 1.39
N GLU A 124 -15.29 2.53 1.37
CA GLU A 124 -14.49 2.28 2.57
C GLU A 124 -13.91 3.60 3.08
N GLY A 125 -14.79 4.47 3.60
CA GLY A 125 -14.40 5.66 4.34
C GLY A 125 -13.59 5.29 5.59
N ASP A 126 -12.63 6.18 5.92
CA ASP A 126 -11.65 6.09 7.03
C ASP A 126 -12.17 5.41 8.31
#